data_AF-A0A497ANU1-F1
#
_entry.id   AF-A0A497ANU1-F1
#
_cell.length_a   1.000
_cell.length_b   1.000
_cell.length_c   1.000
_cell.angle_alpha   90.00
_cell.angle_beta   90.00
_cell.angle_gamma   90.00
#
_symmetry.space_group_name_H-M   'P 1'
#
loop_
_entity.id
_entity.type
_entity.pdbx_description
1 polymer ?
#
loop_
_entity_poly.entity_id
_entity_poly.type
_entity_poly.pdbx_seq_one_letter_code
_entity_poly.pdbx_strand_id
1 'polypeptide(L)'
;MIEQQYTFGELLRGFRERAGLKQEELAEKIAVRRQTISDWEMGNHKPRNRDQVKEIGDVLDLTEEEYQQLLDAAFFPRPRSSITEAEMRRPSVLPTLPWPYVHREEAYGALKVGVEHCDGGHVPFLVTGPPGAGKTALVAKFARQARESLQFPAGVYWIRLGETPQLVLLLRGLAAQFGVQLPPGRVSIDNAAAVLQEILADQAALVVLDDAWRAEDVRPFLVGGEQCRVMVTANPGVADDLVLPLGQELQLGGMTPREGLQLVEGMLGQDPAARRTFQEVGPRVFWSPYILKRLARLGNRQDWSDLEAQFKRTTVDAESATEMQWQQVLETFHEMWLRSLGDNVSLVQPWASVPWFSSFGLNAVQAIYRVDREVAAERLGILSLYGLIQQTQEDELGGSRYRWDTL
;
A
#
# COMPACT_ATOMS: atom_id res chain seq x y z
N MET A 1 -5.99 -23.00 -23.33
CA MET A 1 -4.88 -23.95 -23.53
C MET A 1 -3.83 -23.62 -22.48
N ILE A 2 -3.44 -24.58 -21.65
CA ILE A 2 -2.45 -24.35 -20.59
C ILE A 2 -1.09 -24.32 -21.29
N GLU A 3 -0.49 -23.14 -21.46
CA GLU A 3 0.91 -23.04 -21.90
C GLU A 3 1.78 -23.77 -20.87
N GLN A 4 2.38 -24.89 -21.29
CA GLN A 4 3.33 -25.61 -20.46
C GLN A 4 4.56 -24.71 -20.27
N GLN A 5 4.75 -24.18 -19.07
CA GLN A 5 5.98 -23.50 -18.69
C GLN A 5 7.09 -24.55 -18.51
N TYR A 6 8.02 -24.60 -19.48
CA TYR A 6 9.24 -25.40 -19.38
C TYR A 6 10.19 -24.79 -18.34
N THR A 7 10.89 -25.65 -17.59
CA THR A 7 11.90 -25.20 -16.63
C THR A 7 13.19 -24.78 -17.34
N PHE A 8 14.04 -23.99 -16.66
CA PHE A 8 15.33 -23.56 -17.21
C PHE A 8 16.19 -24.74 -17.69
N GLY A 9 16.25 -25.81 -16.90
CA GLY A 9 17.06 -26.98 -17.22
C GLY A 9 16.58 -27.73 -18.46
N GLU A 10 15.25 -27.81 -18.64
CA GLU A 10 14.64 -28.43 -19.82
C GLU A 10 14.90 -27.62 -21.09
N LEU A 11 14.79 -26.29 -21.02
CA LEU A 11 15.09 -25.39 -22.14
C LEU A 11 16.57 -25.43 -22.51
N LEU A 12 17.47 -25.30 -21.53
CA LEU A 12 18.91 -25.36 -21.74
C LEU A 12 19.32 -26.68 -22.41
N ARG A 13 18.78 -27.79 -21.92
CA ARG A 13 19.03 -29.12 -22.49
C ARG A 13 18.53 -29.20 -23.93
N GLY A 14 17.30 -28.78 -24.19
CA GLY A 14 16.70 -28.81 -25.52
C GLY A 14 17.48 -27.98 -26.54
N PHE A 15 17.90 -26.76 -26.17
CA PHE A 15 18.69 -25.91 -27.04
C PHE A 15 20.11 -26.42 -27.25
N ARG A 16 20.76 -26.96 -26.21
CA ARG A 16 22.08 -27.58 -26.34
C ARG A 16 22.06 -28.78 -27.29
N GLU A 17 21.06 -29.65 -27.15
CA GLU A 17 20.91 -30.83 -28.01
C GLU A 17 20.61 -30.46 -29.46
N ARG A 18 19.81 -29.40 -29.68
CA ARG A 18 19.58 -28.84 -31.03
C ARG A 18 20.85 -28.27 -31.66
N ALA A 19 21.70 -27.62 -30.88
CA ALA A 19 23.01 -27.14 -31.33
C ALA A 19 24.04 -28.28 -31.54
N GLY A 20 23.69 -29.53 -31.22
CA GLY A 20 24.55 -30.70 -31.38
C GLY A 20 25.72 -30.77 -30.39
N LEU A 21 25.68 -29.98 -29.32
CA LEU A 21 26.77 -29.89 -28.34
C LEU A 21 26.59 -30.87 -27.18
N LYS A 22 27.68 -31.47 -26.71
CA LYS A 22 27.73 -32.17 -25.43
C LYS A 22 27.85 -31.17 -24.28
N GLN A 23 27.47 -31.59 -23.07
CA GLN A 23 27.62 -30.76 -21.85
C GLN A 23 29.05 -30.24 -21.66
N GLU A 24 30.05 -31.07 -21.98
CA GLU A 24 31.48 -30.75 -21.87
C GLU A 24 31.89 -29.64 -22.86
N GLU A 25 31.39 -29.70 -24.09
CA GLU A 25 31.69 -28.74 -25.15
C GLU A 25 31.02 -27.38 -24.90
N LEU A 26 29.80 -27.36 -24.36
CA LEU A 26 29.14 -26.13 -23.93
C LEU A 26 29.90 -25.50 -22.75
N ALA A 27 30.31 -26.32 -21.78
CA ALA A 27 31.03 -25.86 -20.59
C ALA A 27 32.37 -25.20 -20.96
N GLU A 28 33.13 -25.79 -21.89
CA GLU A 28 34.38 -25.21 -22.41
C GLU A 28 34.14 -23.87 -23.09
N LYS A 29 33.09 -23.75 -23.91
CA LYS A 29 32.78 -22.54 -24.68
C LYS A 29 32.37 -21.34 -23.82
N ILE A 30 31.73 -21.58 -22.66
CA ILE A 30 31.36 -20.51 -21.71
C ILE A 30 32.27 -20.48 -20.47
N ALA A 31 33.43 -21.15 -20.52
CA ALA A 31 34.45 -21.17 -19.47
C ALA A 31 33.95 -21.59 -18.07
N VAL A 32 33.02 -22.56 -18.00
CA VAL A 32 32.55 -23.17 -16.74
C VAL A 32 32.93 -24.65 -16.65
N ARG A 33 32.73 -25.27 -15.49
CA ARG A 33 32.93 -26.72 -15.33
C ARG A 33 31.75 -27.48 -15.92
N ARG A 34 31.98 -28.66 -16.51
CA ARG A 34 30.90 -29.56 -16.98
C ARG A 34 29.82 -29.80 -15.91
N GLN A 35 30.23 -29.98 -14.65
CA GLN A 35 29.29 -30.19 -13.54
C GLN A 35 28.31 -29.01 -13.39
N THR A 36 28.74 -27.78 -13.66
CA THR A 36 27.87 -26.60 -13.62
C THR A 36 26.73 -26.72 -14.65
N ILE A 37 27.02 -27.14 -15.88
CA ILE A 37 26.01 -27.37 -16.91
C ILE A 37 25.05 -28.50 -16.49
N SER A 38 25.60 -29.59 -15.92
CA SER A 38 24.77 -30.69 -15.42
C SER A 38 23.84 -30.24 -14.29
N ASP A 39 24.33 -29.43 -13.35
CA ASP A 39 23.53 -28.93 -12.23
C ASP A 39 22.44 -27.96 -12.69
N TRP A 40 22.70 -27.20 -13.75
CA TRP A 40 21.71 -26.34 -14.41
C TRP A 40 20.63 -27.15 -15.15
N GLU A 41 21.01 -28.15 -15.93
CA GLU A 41 20.06 -29.02 -16.65
C GLU A 41 19.20 -29.86 -15.70
N MET A 42 19.73 -30.24 -14.54
CA MET A 42 18.99 -30.98 -13.50
C MET A 42 18.14 -30.07 -12.61
N GLY A 43 18.27 -28.75 -12.74
CA GLY A 43 17.56 -27.78 -11.90
C GLY A 43 18.06 -27.67 -10.46
N ASN A 44 19.25 -28.22 -10.15
CA ASN A 44 19.88 -28.13 -8.83
C ASN A 44 20.37 -26.71 -8.54
N HIS A 45 20.86 -26.03 -9.58
CA HIS A 45 21.32 -24.64 -9.53
C HIS A 45 20.89 -23.89 -10.79
N LYS A 46 20.98 -22.56 -10.76
CA LYS A 46 20.73 -21.67 -11.90
C LYS A 46 21.97 -20.83 -12.18
N PRO A 47 22.08 -20.21 -13.37
CA PRO A 47 23.12 -19.23 -13.64
C PRO A 47 23.06 -18.09 -12.60
N ARG A 48 24.22 -17.51 -12.29
CA ARG A 48 24.34 -16.48 -11.25
C ARG A 48 23.95 -15.09 -11.72
N ASN A 49 24.09 -14.81 -13.02
CA ASN A 49 23.80 -13.52 -13.60
C ASN A 49 23.36 -13.66 -15.07
N ARG A 50 22.90 -12.54 -15.63
CA ARG A 50 22.45 -12.45 -17.02
C ARG A 50 23.57 -12.68 -18.02
N ASP A 51 24.80 -12.32 -17.69
CA ASP A 51 25.95 -12.48 -18.58
C ASP A 51 26.22 -13.96 -18.88
N GLN A 52 26.07 -14.84 -17.88
CA GLN A 52 26.15 -16.28 -18.11
C GLN A 52 25.04 -16.80 -19.04
N VAL A 53 23.82 -16.27 -18.93
CA VAL A 53 22.73 -16.62 -19.84
C VAL A 53 23.00 -16.09 -21.25
N LYS A 54 23.58 -14.90 -21.36
CA LYS A 54 24.01 -14.32 -22.63
C LYS A 54 25.10 -15.14 -23.31
N GLU A 55 26.13 -15.54 -22.59
CA GLU A 55 27.18 -16.42 -23.10
C GLU A 55 26.62 -17.75 -23.60
N ILE A 56 25.65 -18.33 -22.88
CA ILE A 56 24.91 -19.52 -23.34
C ILE A 56 24.14 -19.21 -24.64
N GLY A 57 23.43 -18.08 -24.69
CA GLY A 57 22.64 -17.66 -25.85
C GLY A 57 23.51 -17.48 -27.10
N ASP A 58 24.64 -16.80 -26.94
CA ASP A 58 25.62 -16.54 -28.00
C ASP A 58 26.24 -17.85 -28.52
N VAL A 59 26.53 -18.81 -27.63
CA VAL A 59 27.12 -20.11 -28.01
C VAL A 59 26.11 -21.04 -28.68
N LEU A 60 24.84 -20.98 -28.26
CA LEU A 60 23.77 -21.83 -28.78
C LEU A 60 23.03 -21.23 -29.99
N ASP A 61 23.45 -20.04 -30.44
CA ASP A 61 22.83 -19.28 -31.54
C ASP A 61 21.31 -19.14 -31.36
N LEU A 62 20.89 -18.76 -30.14
CA LEU A 62 19.48 -18.63 -29.80
C LEU A 62 18.86 -17.42 -30.52
N THR A 63 17.61 -17.58 -30.96
CA THR A 63 16.82 -16.40 -31.39
C THR A 63 16.51 -15.51 -30.19
N GLU A 64 16.16 -14.25 -30.44
CA GLU A 64 15.76 -13.31 -29.38
C GLU A 64 14.62 -13.86 -28.51
N GLU A 65 13.67 -14.58 -29.12
CA GLU A 65 12.53 -15.21 -28.45
C GLU A 65 12.96 -16.36 -27.54
N GLU A 66 13.90 -17.19 -28.00
CA GLU A 66 14.43 -18.33 -27.24
C GLU A 66 15.37 -17.90 -26.11
N TYR A 67 16.18 -16.88 -26.37
CA TYR A 67 16.98 -16.22 -25.36
C TYR A 67 16.09 -15.64 -24.25
N GLN A 68 14.97 -15.02 -24.63
CA GLN A 68 14.01 -14.50 -23.67
C GLN A 68 13.31 -15.61 -22.87
N GLN A 69 12.98 -16.74 -23.49
CA GLN A 69 12.46 -17.91 -22.78
C GLN A 69 13.47 -18.44 -21.74
N LEU A 70 14.77 -18.46 -22.08
CA LEU A 70 15.82 -18.89 -21.15
C LEU A 70 15.97 -17.93 -19.97
N LEU A 71 15.91 -16.62 -20.23
CA LEU A 71 15.94 -15.57 -19.19
C LEU A 71 14.71 -15.64 -18.28
N ASP A 72 13.51 -15.76 -18.86
CA ASP A 72 12.25 -15.86 -18.11
C ASP A 72 12.26 -17.11 -17.22
N ALA A 73 12.74 -18.26 -17.73
CA ALA A 73 12.86 -19.50 -16.97
C ALA A 73 13.99 -19.47 -15.90
N ALA A 74 15.02 -18.66 -16.11
CA ALA A 74 16.06 -18.37 -15.13
C ALA A 74 15.62 -17.33 -14.08
N PHE A 75 14.44 -16.73 -14.24
CA PHE A 75 13.91 -15.63 -13.42
C PHE A 75 14.70 -14.32 -13.53
N PHE A 76 15.41 -14.10 -14.64
CA PHE A 76 16.10 -12.85 -14.90
C PHE A 76 15.18 -11.85 -15.65
N PRO A 77 14.97 -10.63 -15.12
CA PRO A 77 13.99 -9.67 -15.66
C PRO A 77 14.37 -9.16 -17.06
N ARG A 78 13.40 -8.91 -17.95
CA ARG A 78 13.66 -8.33 -19.29
C ARG A 78 14.49 -7.03 -19.22
N PRO A 79 15.47 -6.80 -20.12
CA PRO A 79 16.08 -5.49 -20.27
C PRO A 79 15.02 -4.48 -20.72
N ARG A 80 15.05 -3.29 -20.12
CA ARG A 80 14.01 -2.24 -20.23
C ARG A 80 13.75 -1.67 -21.63
N SER A 81 14.56 -1.97 -22.64
CA SER A 81 14.37 -1.41 -23.99
C SER A 81 13.10 -1.91 -24.70
N SER A 82 12.36 -2.86 -24.12
CA SER A 82 11.14 -3.43 -24.70
C SER A 82 9.88 -3.27 -23.85
N ILE A 83 9.91 -2.54 -22.71
CA ILE A 83 8.68 -2.28 -21.94
C ILE A 83 7.83 -1.29 -22.74
N THR A 84 6.70 -1.75 -23.25
CA THR A 84 5.76 -0.86 -23.96
C THR A 84 5.11 0.11 -22.97
N GLU A 85 4.70 1.29 -23.46
CA GLU A 85 3.90 2.26 -22.68
C GLU A 85 2.66 1.63 -22.02
N ALA A 86 2.14 0.53 -22.58
CA ALA A 86 1.03 -0.24 -22.05
C ALA A 86 1.41 -1.12 -20.83
N GLU A 87 2.66 -1.57 -20.73
CA GLU A 87 3.16 -2.36 -19.60
C GLU A 87 3.62 -1.48 -18.43
N MET A 88 4.14 -0.27 -18.71
CA MET A 88 4.36 0.77 -17.70
C MET A 88 3.05 1.21 -17.01
N ARG A 89 1.90 0.98 -17.68
CA ARG A 89 0.56 1.22 -17.17
C ARG A 89 -0.06 0.03 -16.43
N ARG A 90 0.69 -1.03 -16.08
CA ARG A 90 0.16 -2.12 -15.24
C ARG A 90 -0.31 -1.52 -13.90
N PRO A 91 -1.62 -1.52 -13.62
CA PRO A 91 -2.14 -0.75 -12.51
C PRO A 91 -1.90 -1.52 -11.22
N SER A 92 -0.95 -1.06 -10.40
CA SER A 92 -1.19 -1.22 -8.96
C SER A 92 -2.44 -0.38 -8.62
N VAL A 93 -3.38 -0.98 -7.89
CA VAL A 93 -4.61 -0.30 -7.47
C VAL A 93 -4.20 0.75 -6.43
N LEU A 94 -4.10 2.01 -6.85
CA LEU A 94 -3.87 3.11 -5.93
C LEU A 94 -5.16 3.43 -5.17
N PRO A 95 -5.07 3.79 -3.88
CA PRO A 95 -6.24 4.24 -3.14
C PRO A 95 -6.93 5.41 -3.84
N THR A 96 -8.26 5.40 -3.81
CA THR A 96 -9.06 6.56 -4.22
C THR A 96 -8.85 7.69 -3.23
N LEU A 97 -8.87 8.94 -3.72
CA LEU A 97 -8.77 10.09 -2.85
C LEU A 97 -10.10 10.28 -2.10
N PRO A 98 -10.06 10.59 -0.79
CA PRO A 98 -11.26 10.84 -0.04
C PRO A 98 -12.00 12.05 -0.60
N TRP A 99 -13.33 11.98 -0.73
CA TRP A 99 -14.14 13.14 -1.12
C TRP A 99 -14.72 13.87 0.11
N PRO A 100 -14.71 15.21 0.13
CA PRO A 100 -13.86 16.07 -0.70
C PRO A 100 -12.39 15.90 -0.31
N TYR A 101 -11.49 16.11 -1.27
CA TYR A 101 -10.05 16.13 -1.02
C TYR A 101 -9.59 17.59 -0.95
N VAL A 102 -8.97 17.96 0.17
CA VAL A 102 -8.34 19.28 0.33
C VAL A 102 -6.84 19.11 0.14
N HIS A 103 -6.27 19.92 -0.76
CA HIS A 103 -4.84 19.93 -0.99
C HIS A 103 -4.11 20.67 0.14
N ARG A 104 -3.16 19.99 0.79
CA ARG A 104 -2.34 20.53 1.87
C ARG A 104 -1.00 20.97 1.32
N GLU A 105 -0.91 22.21 0.84
CA GLU A 105 0.21 22.72 0.03
C GLU A 105 1.57 22.55 0.72
N GLU A 106 1.68 22.96 1.99
CA GLU A 106 2.94 22.88 2.75
C GLU A 106 3.39 21.44 2.95
N ALA A 107 2.48 20.56 3.40
CA ALA A 107 2.78 19.15 3.61
C ALA A 107 3.11 18.43 2.29
N TYR A 108 2.41 18.77 1.21
CA TYR A 108 2.66 18.21 -0.11
C TYR A 108 4.01 18.65 -0.68
N GLY A 109 4.37 19.92 -0.52
CA GLY A 109 5.68 20.45 -0.89
C GLY A 109 6.81 19.77 -0.13
N ALA A 110 6.67 19.64 1.19
CA ALA A 110 7.65 18.94 2.03
C ALA A 110 7.82 17.46 1.63
N LEU A 111 6.71 16.77 1.35
CA LEU A 111 6.73 15.39 0.86
C LEU A 111 7.47 15.28 -0.46
N LYS A 112 7.16 16.15 -1.43
CA LYS A 112 7.79 16.12 -2.75
C LYS A 112 9.31 16.31 -2.65
N VAL A 113 9.74 17.32 -1.89
CA VAL A 113 11.17 17.59 -1.66
C VAL A 113 11.83 16.39 -0.98
N GLY A 114 11.22 15.85 0.06
CA GLY A 114 11.77 14.72 0.81
C GLY A 114 11.95 13.46 -0.05
N VAL A 115 10.96 13.10 -0.87
CA VAL A 115 11.06 11.95 -1.78
C VAL A 115 12.14 12.16 -2.85
N GLU A 116 12.31 13.38 -3.36
CA GLU A 116 13.36 13.69 -4.34
C GLU A 116 14.77 13.53 -3.74
N HIS A 117 14.95 13.88 -2.47
CA HIS A 117 16.23 13.87 -1.76
C HIS A 117 16.53 12.58 -0.97
N CYS A 118 15.71 11.53 -1.10
CA CYS A 118 16.00 10.23 -0.47
C CYS A 118 17.08 9.45 -1.24
N ASP A 119 18.03 8.88 -0.50
CA ASP A 119 19.15 8.08 -1.00
C ASP A 119 18.69 6.65 -1.39
N GLY A 120 18.01 6.55 -2.54
CA GLY A 120 17.60 5.28 -3.13
C GLY A 120 16.54 4.51 -2.34
N GLY A 121 16.31 3.25 -2.73
CA GLY A 121 15.27 2.40 -2.16
C GLY A 121 15.62 1.73 -0.83
N HIS A 122 16.81 1.97 -0.28
CA HIS A 122 17.23 1.48 1.05
C HIS A 122 16.87 2.43 2.19
N VAL A 123 16.67 3.71 1.86
CA VAL A 123 16.33 4.79 2.80
C VAL A 123 14.88 5.20 2.58
N PRO A 124 13.94 4.85 3.48
CA PRO A 124 12.54 5.22 3.31
C PRO A 124 12.30 6.69 3.62
N PHE A 125 11.38 7.30 2.87
CA PHE A 125 10.72 8.55 3.26
C PHE A 125 9.48 8.25 4.11
N LEU A 126 9.50 8.66 5.37
CA LEU A 126 8.45 8.38 6.32
C LEU A 126 7.44 9.53 6.35
N VAL A 127 6.16 9.21 6.22
CA VAL A 127 5.05 10.13 6.48
C VAL A 127 4.34 9.66 7.73
N THR A 128 4.57 10.38 8.81
CA THR A 128 4.15 9.99 10.15
C THR A 128 3.11 10.96 10.67
N GLY A 129 2.63 10.74 11.89
CA GLY A 129 1.61 11.58 12.49
C GLY A 129 0.43 10.74 12.99
N PRO A 130 -0.50 11.36 13.69
CA PRO A 130 -1.48 10.61 14.44
C PRO A 130 -2.53 9.93 13.54
N PRO A 131 -3.30 8.99 14.10
CA PRO A 131 -4.39 8.34 13.39
C PRO A 131 -5.43 9.36 12.90
N GLY A 132 -5.90 9.21 11.66
CA GLY A 132 -6.87 10.14 11.06
C GLY A 132 -6.32 11.48 10.56
N ALA A 133 -5.01 11.74 10.63
CA ALA A 133 -4.38 12.98 10.12
C ALA A 133 -4.36 13.11 8.58
N GLY A 134 -4.64 12.01 7.86
CA GLY A 134 -4.70 12.00 6.39
C GLY A 134 -3.40 11.57 5.69
N LYS A 135 -2.49 10.86 6.38
CA LYS A 135 -1.22 10.35 5.83
C LYS A 135 -1.40 9.58 4.52
N THR A 136 -2.27 8.56 4.54
CA THR A 136 -2.64 7.76 3.36
C THR A 136 -3.19 8.61 2.22
N ALA A 137 -4.04 9.60 2.50
CA ALA A 137 -4.60 10.47 1.47
C ALA A 137 -3.55 11.38 0.83
N LEU A 138 -2.61 11.91 1.63
CA LEU A 138 -1.49 12.72 1.14
C LEU A 138 -0.56 11.90 0.23
N VAL A 139 -0.15 10.71 0.68
CA VAL A 139 0.71 9.81 -0.11
C VAL A 139 -0.01 9.30 -1.35
N ALA A 140 -1.30 8.97 -1.27
CA ALA A 140 -2.09 8.58 -2.44
C ALA A 140 -2.17 9.70 -3.48
N LYS A 141 -2.29 10.98 -3.07
CA LYS A 141 -2.28 12.11 -4.00
C LYS A 141 -0.93 12.22 -4.72
N PHE A 142 0.17 12.09 -3.98
CA PHE A 142 1.51 12.10 -4.56
C PHE A 142 1.72 10.93 -5.53
N ALA A 143 1.42 9.70 -5.10
CA ALA A 143 1.57 8.49 -5.90
C ALA A 143 0.80 8.55 -7.22
N ARG A 144 -0.42 9.12 -7.19
CA ARG A 144 -1.22 9.35 -8.40
C ARG A 144 -0.58 10.39 -9.33
N GLN A 145 -0.13 11.53 -8.80
CA GLN A 145 0.54 12.55 -9.61
C GLN A 145 1.85 12.02 -10.21
N ALA A 146 2.65 11.29 -9.43
CA ALA A 146 3.90 10.70 -9.88
C ALA A 146 3.70 9.66 -11.00
N ARG A 147 2.59 8.91 -10.94
CA ARG A 147 2.16 8.01 -12.02
C ARG A 147 1.74 8.80 -13.27
N GLU A 148 0.91 9.83 -13.10
CA GLU A 148 0.41 10.67 -14.20
C GLU A 148 1.55 11.41 -14.93
N SER A 149 2.57 11.87 -14.19
CA SER A 149 3.73 12.55 -14.74
C SER A 149 4.86 11.63 -15.20
N LEU A 150 4.68 10.30 -15.10
CA LEU A 150 5.71 9.28 -15.40
C LEU A 150 7.05 9.53 -14.67
N GLN A 151 6.99 10.05 -13.44
CA GLN A 151 8.20 10.33 -12.64
C GLN A 151 8.98 9.05 -12.31
N PHE A 152 8.27 7.92 -12.21
CA PHE A 152 8.83 6.59 -11.96
C PHE A 152 8.48 5.67 -13.13
N PRO A 153 9.35 5.56 -14.16
CA PRO A 153 9.10 4.75 -15.35
C PRO A 153 8.85 3.27 -15.10
N ALA A 154 9.41 2.68 -14.03
CA ALA A 154 9.07 1.29 -13.67
C ALA A 154 7.66 1.17 -13.08
N GLY A 155 7.09 2.27 -12.59
CA GLY A 155 5.76 2.32 -12.03
C GLY A 155 5.72 2.75 -10.57
N VAL A 156 4.49 2.83 -10.08
CA VAL A 156 4.17 3.18 -8.69
C VAL A 156 3.39 2.00 -8.09
N TYR A 157 3.88 1.45 -6.98
CA TYR A 157 3.36 0.26 -6.33
C TYR A 157 2.86 0.59 -4.92
N TRP A 158 1.62 0.19 -4.62
CA TRP A 158 1.01 0.41 -3.30
C TRP A 158 0.83 -0.91 -2.56
N ILE A 159 1.41 -1.02 -1.37
CA ILE A 159 1.37 -2.19 -0.52
C ILE A 159 0.83 -1.74 0.84
N ARG A 160 -0.27 -2.31 1.28
CA ARG A 160 -0.78 -2.08 2.63
C ARG A 160 -0.25 -3.15 3.57
N LEU A 161 0.47 -2.76 4.62
CA LEU A 161 1.02 -3.67 5.62
C LEU A 161 -0.05 -4.04 6.66
N GLY A 162 -0.62 -3.04 7.34
CA GLY A 162 -1.49 -3.27 8.49
C GLY A 162 -0.73 -3.88 9.68
N GLU A 163 -1.48 -4.33 10.68
CA GLU A 163 -0.91 -4.80 11.96
C GLU A 163 -0.22 -6.16 11.86
N THR A 164 -0.77 -7.09 11.07
CA THR A 164 -0.23 -8.45 10.90
C THR A 164 -0.04 -8.79 9.41
N PRO A 165 0.96 -8.21 8.74
CA PRO A 165 1.17 -8.41 7.31
C PRO A 165 1.63 -9.83 6.97
N GLN A 166 1.08 -10.41 5.91
CA GLN A 166 1.61 -11.64 5.32
C GLN A 166 2.79 -11.31 4.38
N LEU A 167 3.95 -10.99 4.96
CA LEU A 167 5.11 -10.42 4.24
C LEU A 167 5.52 -11.22 2.99
N VAL A 168 5.62 -12.55 3.08
CA VAL A 168 5.98 -13.39 1.92
C VAL A 168 4.98 -13.26 0.78
N LEU A 169 3.68 -13.13 1.08
CA LEU A 169 2.64 -12.93 0.06
C LEU A 169 2.77 -11.55 -0.58
N LEU A 170 3.05 -10.52 0.21
CA LEU A 170 3.21 -9.14 -0.28
C LEU A 170 4.46 -9.01 -1.17
N LEU A 171 5.60 -9.57 -0.75
CA LEU A 171 6.84 -9.59 -1.53
C LEU A 171 6.66 -10.37 -2.85
N ARG A 172 5.95 -11.51 -2.80
CA ARG A 172 5.55 -12.26 -4.01
C ARG A 172 4.67 -11.43 -4.94
N GLY A 173 3.67 -10.75 -4.38
CA GLY A 173 2.78 -9.88 -5.14
C GLY A 173 3.54 -8.78 -5.85
N LEU A 174 4.51 -8.15 -5.17
CA LEU A 174 5.36 -7.12 -5.77
C LEU A 174 6.24 -7.69 -6.89
N ALA A 175 6.94 -8.80 -6.66
CA ALA A 175 7.78 -9.44 -7.67
C ALA A 175 6.98 -9.82 -8.93
N ALA A 176 5.76 -10.31 -8.75
CA ALA A 176 4.86 -10.67 -9.86
C ALA A 176 4.46 -9.47 -10.72
N GLN A 177 4.41 -8.24 -10.15
CA GLN A 177 4.14 -7.03 -10.93
C GLN A 177 5.26 -6.74 -11.95
N PHE A 178 6.48 -7.18 -11.65
CA PHE A 178 7.64 -7.12 -12.54
C PHE A 178 7.78 -8.37 -13.42
N GLY A 179 6.79 -9.26 -13.41
CA GLY A 179 6.80 -10.51 -14.18
C GLY A 179 7.61 -11.64 -13.56
N VAL A 180 8.13 -11.46 -12.33
CA VAL A 180 8.92 -12.49 -11.65
C VAL A 180 8.04 -13.32 -10.73
N GLN A 181 7.94 -14.62 -11.02
CA GLN A 181 7.23 -15.56 -10.17
C GLN A 181 8.21 -16.21 -9.19
N LEU A 182 8.05 -15.96 -7.89
CA LEU A 182 8.84 -16.68 -6.89
C LEU A 182 8.41 -18.16 -6.82
N PRO A 183 9.33 -19.10 -6.56
CA PRO A 183 9.02 -20.53 -6.54
C PRO A 183 7.85 -20.88 -5.61
N PRO A 184 6.96 -21.81 -6.00
CA PRO A 184 5.95 -22.35 -5.11
C PRO A 184 6.62 -23.11 -3.95
N GLY A 185 6.14 -22.92 -2.72
CA GLY A 185 6.70 -23.54 -1.51
C GLY A 185 7.06 -22.55 -0.40
N ARG A 186 7.80 -23.01 0.62
CA ARG A 186 8.29 -22.17 1.72
C ARG A 186 9.45 -21.32 1.23
N VAL A 187 9.17 -20.06 0.90
CA VAL A 187 10.17 -19.03 0.63
C VAL A 187 10.32 -18.20 1.91
N SER A 188 11.56 -18.01 2.37
CA SER A 188 11.84 -17.10 3.48
C SER A 188 11.66 -15.65 3.06
N ILE A 189 11.42 -14.77 4.03
CA ILE A 189 11.32 -13.32 3.79
C ILE A 189 12.62 -12.81 3.14
N ASP A 190 13.78 -13.23 3.65
CA ASP A 190 15.09 -12.81 3.14
C ASP A 190 15.30 -13.20 1.67
N ASN A 191 14.90 -14.41 1.27
CA ASN A 191 15.03 -14.85 -0.11
C ASN A 191 14.10 -14.06 -1.05
N ALA A 192 12.87 -13.76 -0.60
CA ALA A 192 11.94 -12.94 -1.38
C ALA A 192 12.44 -11.49 -1.50
N ALA A 193 13.01 -10.94 -0.43
CA ALA A 193 13.62 -9.62 -0.41
C ALA A 193 14.86 -9.55 -1.32
N ALA A 194 15.74 -10.56 -1.30
CA ALA A 194 16.91 -10.62 -2.18
C ALA A 194 16.52 -10.63 -3.67
N VAL A 195 15.46 -11.36 -4.04
CA VAL A 195 14.95 -11.34 -5.42
C VAL A 195 14.40 -9.95 -5.78
N LEU A 196 13.67 -9.30 -4.86
CA LEU A 196 13.22 -7.93 -5.09
C LEU A 196 14.36 -6.92 -5.18
N GLN A 197 15.46 -7.15 -4.46
CA GLN A 197 16.67 -6.34 -4.57
C GLN A 197 17.24 -6.39 -5.99
N GLU A 198 17.37 -7.59 -6.56
CA GLU A 198 17.84 -7.77 -7.94
C GLU A 198 16.87 -7.13 -8.94
N ILE A 199 15.56 -7.26 -8.72
CA ILE A 199 14.55 -6.64 -9.58
C ILE A 199 14.64 -5.12 -9.54
N LEU A 200 14.76 -4.52 -8.35
CA LEU A 200 14.64 -3.08 -8.11
C LEU A 200 15.98 -2.31 -8.14
N ALA A 201 17.12 -2.99 -8.22
CA ALA A 201 18.45 -2.39 -8.21
C ALA A 201 18.59 -1.25 -9.24
N ASP A 202 18.17 -1.49 -10.48
CA ASP A 202 18.27 -0.52 -11.57
C ASP A 202 16.92 0.13 -11.92
N GLN A 203 15.91 0.01 -11.04
CA GLN A 203 14.55 0.45 -11.35
C GLN A 203 14.21 1.81 -10.71
N ALA A 204 13.90 2.78 -11.57
CA ALA A 204 13.16 3.98 -11.18
C ALA A 204 11.68 3.67 -10.84
N ALA A 205 11.44 3.14 -9.64
CA ALA A 205 10.14 2.73 -9.12
C ALA A 205 9.81 3.45 -7.81
N LEU A 206 8.53 3.74 -7.57
CA LEU A 206 8.03 4.19 -6.27
C LEU A 206 7.30 3.04 -5.58
N VAL A 207 7.75 2.62 -4.41
CA VAL A 207 7.09 1.63 -3.56
C VAL A 207 6.50 2.36 -2.34
N VAL A 208 5.18 2.30 -2.18
CA VAL A 208 4.47 2.85 -1.04
C VAL A 208 4.08 1.72 -0.09
N LEU A 209 4.53 1.80 1.16
CA LEU A 209 4.19 0.90 2.25
C LEU A 209 3.25 1.64 3.20
N ASP A 210 1.95 1.37 3.07
CA ASP A 210 0.90 2.05 3.83
C ASP A 210 0.54 1.30 5.09
N ASP A 211 0.26 2.05 6.17
CA ASP A 211 -0.26 1.54 7.44
C ASP A 211 0.75 0.59 8.11
N ALA A 212 1.98 1.06 8.32
CA ALA A 212 3.04 0.31 8.99
C ALA A 212 2.91 0.38 10.51
N TRP A 213 2.93 -0.80 11.15
CA TRP A 213 2.83 -0.96 12.61
C TRP A 213 4.14 -1.34 13.28
N ARG A 214 5.10 -1.89 12.52
CA ARG A 214 6.41 -2.32 13.03
C ARG A 214 7.49 -2.04 11.99
N ALA A 215 8.65 -1.59 12.44
CA ALA A 215 9.82 -1.39 11.57
C ALA A 215 10.28 -2.68 10.87
N GLU A 216 10.14 -3.82 11.56
CA GLU A 216 10.49 -5.15 11.07
C GLU A 216 9.71 -5.55 9.81
N ASP A 217 8.47 -5.07 9.66
CA ASP A 217 7.61 -5.37 8.51
C ASP A 217 7.97 -4.51 7.28
N VAL A 218 8.64 -3.37 7.51
CA VAL A 218 9.08 -2.43 6.46
C VAL A 218 10.42 -2.86 5.86
N ARG A 219 11.37 -3.28 6.71
CA ARG A 219 12.76 -3.60 6.31
C ARG A 219 12.88 -4.55 5.09
N PRO A 220 12.08 -5.61 4.94
CA PRO A 220 12.17 -6.51 3.79
C PRO A 220 11.90 -5.86 2.43
N PHE A 221 11.28 -4.67 2.41
CA PHE A 221 10.96 -3.92 1.19
C PHE A 221 11.99 -2.82 0.88
N LEU A 222 12.95 -2.56 1.78
CA LEU A 222 13.99 -1.53 1.61
C LEU A 222 15.15 -2.07 0.76
N VAL A 223 14.84 -2.52 -0.44
CA VAL A 223 15.74 -3.29 -1.31
C VAL A 223 16.02 -2.63 -2.67
N GLY A 224 15.43 -1.47 -2.96
CA GLY A 224 15.63 -0.78 -4.23
C GLY A 224 16.96 -0.02 -4.33
N GLY A 225 17.51 0.12 -5.54
CA GLY A 225 18.73 0.91 -5.76
C GLY A 225 18.49 2.42 -5.83
N GLU A 226 19.47 3.17 -6.37
CA GLU A 226 19.53 4.65 -6.29
C GLU A 226 18.34 5.38 -6.91
N GLN A 227 17.68 4.77 -7.89
CA GLN A 227 16.51 5.36 -8.58
C GLN A 227 15.18 4.93 -7.97
N CYS A 228 15.18 3.94 -7.09
CA CYS A 228 13.99 3.51 -6.39
C CYS A 228 13.71 4.48 -5.23
N ARG A 229 12.43 4.69 -4.92
CA ARG A 229 11.99 5.44 -3.75
C ARG A 229 11.02 4.57 -2.96
N VAL A 230 11.24 4.49 -1.66
CA VAL A 230 10.29 3.86 -0.73
C VAL A 230 9.65 4.93 0.12
N MET A 231 8.32 4.97 0.13
CA MET A 231 7.55 5.82 1.03
C MET A 231 6.81 4.94 2.03
N VAL A 232 6.75 5.37 3.29
CA VAL A 232 6.11 4.61 4.35
C VAL A 232 5.15 5.51 5.10
N THR A 233 3.89 5.09 5.27
CA THR A 233 2.98 5.75 6.22
C THR A 233 2.95 4.98 7.53
N ALA A 234 3.13 5.69 8.65
CA ALA A 234 3.20 5.06 9.96
C ALA A 234 2.66 5.98 11.06
N ASN A 235 2.41 5.43 12.25
CA ASN A 235 2.21 6.25 13.46
C ASN A 235 3.58 6.62 14.06
N PRO A 236 3.70 7.72 14.82
CA PRO A 236 5.00 8.24 15.29
C PRO A 236 5.87 7.22 16.00
N GLY A 237 5.32 6.40 16.91
CA GLY A 237 6.12 5.38 17.63
C GLY A 237 6.78 4.30 16.75
N VAL A 238 6.28 4.07 15.53
CA VAL A 238 6.90 3.14 14.55
C VAL A 238 8.05 3.81 13.81
N ALA A 239 7.97 5.12 13.66
CA ALA A 239 8.94 5.91 12.92
C ALA A 239 10.27 5.98 13.66
N ASP A 240 10.28 6.08 14.98
CA ASP A 240 11.53 6.14 15.77
C ASP A 240 12.49 4.99 15.44
N ASP A 241 11.95 3.77 15.26
CA ASP A 241 12.70 2.56 14.89
C ASP A 241 13.19 2.54 13.42
N LEU A 242 12.70 3.44 12.56
CA LEU A 242 13.03 3.53 11.13
C LEU A 242 13.82 4.81 10.77
N VAL A 243 13.47 5.96 11.36
CA VAL A 243 14.13 7.26 11.15
C VAL A 243 15.55 7.20 11.70
N LEU A 244 15.71 6.83 12.97
CA LEU A 244 17.01 6.82 13.65
C LEU A 244 18.08 5.98 12.92
N PRO A 245 17.76 4.81 12.35
CA PRO A 245 18.75 4.04 11.61
C PRO A 245 18.89 4.42 10.13
N LEU A 246 17.86 4.95 9.45
CA LEU A 246 17.81 4.90 7.98
C LEU A 246 17.05 6.02 7.25
N GLY A 247 16.25 6.89 7.89
CA GLY A 247 15.14 7.57 7.19
C GLY A 247 15.05 9.10 7.33
N GLN A 248 14.33 9.72 6.38
CA GLN A 248 13.83 11.10 6.51
C GLN A 248 12.34 11.06 6.89
N GLU A 249 11.86 12.05 7.63
CA GLU A 249 10.49 12.07 8.19
C GLU A 249 9.74 13.37 7.86
N LEU A 250 8.48 13.22 7.45
CA LEU A 250 7.46 14.25 7.46
C LEU A 250 6.41 13.92 8.53
N GLN A 251 6.39 14.71 9.60
CA GLN A 251 5.35 14.62 10.62
C GLN A 251 4.09 15.37 10.17
N LEU A 252 3.04 14.62 9.83
CA LEU A 252 1.78 15.15 9.37
C LEU A 252 0.79 15.33 10.54
N GLY A 253 0.64 16.57 11.00
CA GLY A 253 -0.39 16.94 11.98
C GLY A 253 -1.77 17.16 11.38
N GLY A 254 -2.67 17.74 12.18
CA GLY A 254 -3.99 18.17 11.74
C GLY A 254 -3.96 19.28 10.68
N MET A 255 -5.11 19.52 10.06
CA MET A 255 -5.24 20.55 9.01
C MET A 255 -5.05 21.95 9.56
N THR A 256 -4.63 22.89 8.72
CA THR A 256 -4.73 24.30 9.10
C THR A 256 -6.21 24.70 9.22
N PRO A 257 -6.56 25.78 9.97
CA PRO A 257 -7.95 26.25 10.02
C PRO A 257 -8.55 26.52 8.64
N ARG A 258 -7.73 27.01 7.70
CA ARG A 258 -8.15 27.24 6.32
C ARG A 258 -8.48 25.93 5.60
N GLU A 259 -7.59 24.94 5.67
CA GLU A 259 -7.77 23.62 5.08
C GLU A 259 -8.99 22.89 5.66
N GLY A 260 -9.15 22.93 6.99
CA GLY A 260 -10.27 22.28 7.67
C GLY A 260 -11.62 22.89 7.31
N LEU A 261 -11.70 24.22 7.18
CA LEU A 261 -12.92 24.89 6.71
C LEU A 261 -13.22 24.57 5.25
N GLN A 262 -12.22 24.51 4.38
CA GLN A 262 -12.40 24.07 2.99
C GLN A 262 -12.94 22.64 2.90
N LEU A 263 -12.50 21.75 3.80
CA LEU A 263 -12.98 20.37 3.86
C LEU A 263 -14.48 20.32 4.20
N VAL A 264 -14.87 21.09 5.22
CA VAL A 264 -16.27 21.19 5.68
C VAL A 264 -17.15 21.81 4.59
N GLU A 265 -16.71 22.89 3.97
CA GLU A 265 -17.44 23.56 2.89
C GLU A 265 -17.61 22.66 1.67
N GLY A 266 -16.62 21.82 1.36
CA GLY A 266 -16.74 20.81 0.31
C GLY A 266 -17.80 19.74 0.60
N MET A 267 -18.15 19.51 1.87
CA MET A 267 -19.17 18.53 2.28
C MET A 267 -20.56 19.15 2.46
N LEU A 268 -20.64 20.35 3.03
CA LEU A 268 -21.89 20.98 3.47
C LEU A 268 -22.29 22.20 2.63
N GLY A 269 -21.44 22.63 1.70
CA GLY A 269 -21.58 23.92 1.05
C GLY A 269 -21.14 25.08 1.95
N GLN A 270 -21.35 26.31 1.48
CA GLN A 270 -20.96 27.54 2.18
C GLN A 270 -22.02 27.97 3.21
N ASP A 271 -22.40 27.09 4.14
CA ASP A 271 -23.33 27.41 5.23
C ASP A 271 -22.62 28.23 6.34
N PRO A 272 -23.03 29.49 6.61
CA PRO A 272 -22.44 30.30 7.66
C PRO A 272 -22.57 29.72 9.07
N ALA A 273 -23.65 28.98 9.37
CA ALA A 273 -23.87 28.37 10.69
C ALA A 273 -22.90 27.20 10.93
N ALA A 274 -22.77 26.32 9.94
CA ALA A 274 -21.76 25.26 9.96
C ALA A 274 -20.35 25.84 10.08
N ARG A 275 -20.01 26.85 9.26
CA ARG A 275 -18.69 27.50 9.29
C ARG A 275 -18.34 28.04 10.68
N ARG A 276 -19.26 28.75 11.34
CA ARG A 276 -19.05 29.25 12.71
C ARG A 276 -18.81 28.12 13.70
N THR A 277 -19.63 27.07 13.65
CA THR A 277 -19.51 25.91 14.54
C THR A 277 -18.15 25.23 14.39
N PHE A 278 -17.69 25.00 13.15
CA PHE A 278 -16.40 24.37 12.89
C PHE A 278 -15.20 25.26 13.20
N GLN A 279 -15.35 26.60 13.18
CA GLN A 279 -14.32 27.49 13.72
C GLN A 279 -14.14 27.33 15.23
N GLU A 280 -15.23 27.07 15.95
CA GLU A 280 -15.18 26.84 17.40
C GLU A 280 -14.71 25.42 17.76
N VAL A 281 -15.15 24.40 17.00
CA VAL A 281 -14.82 22.99 17.27
C VAL A 281 -13.45 22.61 16.70
N GLY A 282 -13.05 23.18 15.57
CA GLY A 282 -11.82 22.83 14.84
C GLY A 282 -10.56 22.77 15.71
N PRO A 283 -10.22 23.82 16.48
CA PRO A 283 -9.06 23.79 17.37
C PRO A 283 -9.10 22.66 18.41
N ARG A 284 -10.28 22.34 18.94
CA ARG A 284 -10.48 21.30 19.98
C ARG A 284 -10.29 19.88 19.46
N VAL A 285 -10.55 19.67 18.18
CA VAL A 285 -10.33 18.39 17.49
C VAL A 285 -9.03 18.38 16.68
N PHE A 286 -8.14 19.34 16.97
CA PHE A 286 -6.88 19.57 16.26
C PHE A 286 -7.03 19.64 14.75
N TRP A 287 -8.19 20.09 14.25
CA TRP A 287 -8.52 20.10 12.83
C TRP A 287 -8.26 18.75 12.12
N SER A 288 -8.51 17.64 12.84
CA SER A 288 -8.38 16.28 12.30
C SER A 288 -9.34 16.08 11.12
N PRO A 289 -8.86 15.77 9.90
CA PRO A 289 -9.74 15.58 8.75
C PRO A 289 -10.71 14.41 8.96
N TYR A 290 -10.29 13.37 9.68
CA TYR A 290 -11.18 12.27 10.04
C TYR A 290 -12.38 12.75 10.89
N ILE A 291 -12.10 13.45 12.00
CA ILE A 291 -13.14 13.93 12.92
C ILE A 291 -14.04 14.95 12.22
N LEU A 292 -13.47 15.91 11.48
CA LEU A 292 -14.23 16.94 10.77
C LEU A 292 -15.23 16.34 9.78
N LYS A 293 -14.81 15.34 8.98
CA LYS A 293 -15.72 14.68 8.03
C LYS A 293 -16.85 13.94 8.71
N ARG A 294 -16.59 13.33 9.86
CA ARG A 294 -17.60 12.63 10.65
C ARG A 294 -18.59 13.60 11.28
N LEU A 295 -18.10 14.68 11.86
CA LEU A 295 -18.95 15.75 12.41
C LEU A 295 -19.80 16.40 11.33
N ALA A 296 -19.24 16.65 10.14
CA ALA A 296 -20.01 17.20 9.02
C ALA A 296 -21.17 16.28 8.62
N ARG A 297 -20.94 14.95 8.58
CA ARG A 297 -22.00 13.96 8.32
C ARG A 297 -23.08 13.94 9.41
N LEU A 298 -22.69 14.14 10.67
CA LEU A 298 -23.62 14.18 11.81
C LEU A 298 -24.46 15.46 11.86
N GLY A 299 -23.83 16.63 11.69
CA GLY A 299 -24.53 17.90 11.82
C GLY A 299 -25.48 18.22 10.66
N ASN A 300 -25.42 17.48 9.55
CA ASN A 300 -26.51 17.45 8.56
C ASN A 300 -27.82 16.88 9.14
N ARG A 301 -27.85 16.46 10.41
CA ARG A 301 -28.99 15.79 11.07
C ARG A 301 -29.32 16.31 12.47
N GLN A 302 -28.48 17.14 13.07
CA GLN A 302 -28.62 17.63 14.44
C GLN A 302 -28.45 19.15 14.50
N ASP A 303 -28.96 19.79 15.56
CA ASP A 303 -28.70 21.20 15.82
C ASP A 303 -27.22 21.38 16.16
N TRP A 304 -26.52 22.22 15.39
CA TRP A 304 -25.08 22.48 15.53
C TRP A 304 -24.70 22.95 16.95
N SER A 305 -25.65 23.57 17.67
CA SER A 305 -25.46 24.08 19.03
C SER A 305 -25.23 22.97 20.08
N ASP A 306 -25.81 21.78 19.91
CA ASP A 306 -25.63 20.65 20.81
C ASP A 306 -24.22 20.03 20.67
N LEU A 307 -23.72 19.95 19.43
CA LEU A 307 -22.36 19.47 19.14
C LEU A 307 -21.31 20.38 19.77
N GLU A 308 -21.48 21.70 19.65
CA GLU A 308 -20.60 22.70 20.24
C GLU A 308 -20.55 22.60 21.77
N ALA A 309 -21.71 22.45 22.42
CA ALA A 309 -21.81 22.32 23.87
C ALA A 309 -21.12 21.06 24.42
N GLN A 310 -21.13 19.96 23.66
CA GLN A 310 -20.48 18.71 24.05
C GLN A 310 -18.94 18.81 24.00
N PHE A 311 -18.37 19.43 22.97
CA PHE A 311 -16.92 19.63 22.90
C PHE A 311 -16.40 20.70 23.87
N LYS A 312 -17.19 21.75 24.15
CA LYS A 312 -16.83 22.77 25.15
C LYS A 312 -16.52 22.20 26.54
N ARG A 313 -17.08 21.05 26.90
CA ARG A 313 -16.93 20.43 28.22
C ARG A 313 -15.72 19.49 28.35
N THR A 314 -15.10 19.09 27.23
CA THR A 314 -14.37 17.79 27.20
C THR A 314 -12.94 17.87 26.65
N THR A 315 -12.44 19.01 26.16
CA THR A 315 -11.16 19.05 25.41
C THR A 315 -10.14 20.08 25.91
N VAL A 316 -8.87 19.66 25.84
CA VAL A 316 -7.63 20.34 26.28
C VAL A 316 -7.21 21.44 25.29
N ASP A 317 -6.51 22.48 25.79
CA ASP A 317 -5.98 23.59 24.98
C ASP A 317 -5.05 23.14 23.84
N ALA A 318 -5.21 23.77 22.68
CA ALA A 318 -4.74 23.32 21.37
C ALA A 318 -3.29 23.70 21.00
N GLU A 319 -2.54 24.35 21.88
CA GLU A 319 -1.27 25.01 21.49
C GLU A 319 -0.03 24.10 21.45
N SER A 320 -0.13 22.82 21.84
CA SER A 320 0.97 21.85 21.66
C SER A 320 0.46 20.41 21.67
N ALA A 321 -0.11 19.96 20.54
CA ALA A 321 -0.67 18.62 20.42
C ALA A 321 0.42 17.54 20.38
N THR A 322 0.64 16.87 21.50
CA THR A 322 1.39 15.61 21.58
C THR A 322 0.55 14.44 21.06
N GLU A 323 1.19 13.32 20.69
CA GLU A 323 0.48 12.09 20.27
C GLU A 323 -0.54 11.62 21.32
N MET A 324 -0.19 11.71 22.60
CA MET A 324 -1.05 11.33 23.72
C MET A 324 -2.34 12.18 23.78
N GLN A 325 -2.24 13.49 23.52
CA GLN A 325 -3.42 14.36 23.48
C GLN A 325 -4.30 14.08 22.26
N TRP A 326 -3.70 13.74 21.10
CA TRP A 326 -4.47 13.39 19.92
C TRP A 326 -5.27 12.11 20.11
N GLN A 327 -4.67 11.09 20.72
CA GLN A 327 -5.37 9.84 21.06
C GLN A 327 -6.54 10.10 22.00
N GLN A 328 -6.36 10.89 23.06
CA GLN A 328 -7.45 11.27 23.97
C GLN A 328 -8.59 11.99 23.26
N VAL A 329 -8.30 12.88 22.31
CA VAL A 329 -9.31 13.56 21.50
C VAL A 329 -10.04 12.59 20.58
N LEU A 330 -9.34 11.63 19.97
CA LEU A 330 -9.97 10.57 19.17
C LEU A 330 -10.87 9.68 20.03
N GLU A 331 -10.42 9.23 21.20
CA GLU A 331 -11.21 8.39 22.11
C GLU A 331 -12.46 9.14 22.58
N THR A 332 -12.30 10.38 23.03
CA THR A 332 -13.41 11.26 23.43
C THR A 332 -14.41 11.44 22.29
N PHE A 333 -13.90 11.69 21.08
CA PHE A 333 -14.73 11.78 19.88
C PHE A 333 -15.47 10.47 19.63
N HIS A 334 -14.80 9.32 19.68
CA HIS A 334 -15.43 8.01 19.45
C HIS A 334 -16.50 7.69 20.49
N GLU A 335 -16.27 8.00 21.77
CA GLU A 335 -17.30 7.84 22.82
C GLU A 335 -18.53 8.70 22.54
N MET A 336 -18.33 9.98 22.23
CA MET A 336 -19.40 10.90 21.88
C MET A 336 -20.13 10.44 20.61
N TRP A 337 -19.37 10.00 19.62
CA TRP A 337 -19.86 9.53 18.34
C TRP A 337 -20.69 8.25 18.51
N LEU A 338 -20.25 7.30 19.34
CA LEU A 338 -21.03 6.12 19.71
C LEU A 338 -22.32 6.54 20.43
N ARG A 339 -22.29 7.45 21.40
CA ARG A 339 -23.51 7.96 22.05
C ARG A 339 -24.50 8.56 21.04
N SER A 340 -24.00 9.24 20.00
CA SER A 340 -24.85 9.83 18.95
C SER A 340 -25.60 8.79 18.10
N LEU A 341 -25.17 7.52 18.10
CA LEU A 341 -25.88 6.43 17.43
C LEU A 341 -27.18 6.02 18.14
N GLY A 342 -27.36 6.37 19.42
CA GLY A 342 -28.54 5.98 20.20
C GLY A 342 -28.74 4.46 20.22
N ASP A 343 -29.94 3.98 19.88
CA ASP A 343 -30.26 2.56 19.82
C ASP A 343 -29.42 1.77 18.79
N ASN A 344 -28.82 2.48 17.82
CA ASN A 344 -27.96 1.88 16.79
C ASN A 344 -26.55 1.52 17.30
N VAL A 345 -26.16 1.85 18.54
CA VAL A 345 -24.87 1.41 19.13
C VAL A 345 -24.73 -0.12 19.11
N SER A 346 -25.86 -0.82 19.22
CA SER A 346 -25.93 -2.27 19.09
C SER A 346 -25.39 -2.81 17.75
N LEU A 347 -25.26 -1.94 16.72
CA LEU A 347 -24.65 -2.27 15.43
C LEU A 347 -23.11 -2.24 15.44
N VAL A 348 -22.47 -1.87 16.54
CA VAL A 348 -21.00 -1.82 16.63
C VAL A 348 -20.47 -2.93 17.53
N GLN A 349 -21.12 -3.17 18.66
CA GLN A 349 -20.70 -4.11 19.71
C GLN A 349 -20.35 -5.53 19.23
N PRO A 350 -21.14 -6.19 18.35
CA PRO A 350 -20.81 -7.56 17.91
C PRO A 350 -19.48 -7.67 17.17
N TRP A 351 -19.02 -6.59 16.54
CA TRP A 351 -17.83 -6.58 15.69
C TRP A 351 -16.54 -6.32 16.46
N ALA A 352 -16.61 -5.60 17.58
CA ALA A 352 -15.46 -5.37 18.46
C ALA A 352 -14.84 -6.67 18.99
N SER A 353 -15.63 -7.76 19.02
CA SER A 353 -15.19 -9.09 19.44
C SER A 353 -14.57 -9.95 18.33
N VAL A 354 -14.52 -9.45 17.08
CA VAL A 354 -14.06 -10.21 15.92
C VAL A 354 -12.92 -9.47 15.19
N PRO A 355 -11.71 -9.41 15.77
CA PRO A 355 -10.62 -8.53 15.33
C PRO A 355 -10.05 -8.86 13.94
N TRP A 356 -10.28 -10.07 13.41
CA TRP A 356 -9.75 -10.50 12.10
C TRP A 356 -10.65 -10.20 10.90
N PHE A 357 -11.82 -9.56 11.09
CA PHE A 357 -12.74 -9.23 9.99
C PHE A 357 -12.45 -7.84 9.39
N SER A 358 -11.36 -7.73 8.62
CA SER A 358 -11.00 -6.47 7.93
C SER A 358 -11.81 -6.19 6.66
N SER A 359 -12.53 -7.18 6.12
CA SER A 359 -13.43 -7.03 4.98
C SER A 359 -14.57 -8.03 5.08
N PHE A 360 -15.79 -7.61 4.79
CA PHE A 360 -16.99 -8.42 4.92
C PHE A 360 -18.04 -8.04 3.89
N GLY A 361 -18.83 -9.03 3.48
CA GLY A 361 -20.01 -8.83 2.63
C GLY A 361 -21.29 -8.96 3.44
N LEU A 362 -22.42 -8.82 2.76
CA LEU A 362 -23.76 -8.93 3.33
C LEU A 362 -23.98 -10.25 4.10
N ASN A 363 -23.41 -11.37 3.65
CA ASN A 363 -23.53 -12.67 4.31
C ASN A 363 -22.94 -12.69 5.73
N ALA A 364 -21.85 -11.95 5.97
CA ALA A 364 -21.25 -11.87 7.30
C ALA A 364 -22.16 -11.10 8.27
N VAL A 365 -22.82 -10.04 7.78
CA VAL A 365 -23.79 -9.26 8.54
C VAL A 365 -24.99 -10.12 8.91
N GLN A 366 -25.53 -10.90 7.96
CA GLN A 366 -26.60 -11.87 8.25
C GLN A 366 -26.20 -12.87 9.33
N ALA A 367 -24.97 -13.39 9.28
CA ALA A 367 -24.48 -14.36 10.26
C ALA A 367 -24.28 -13.76 11.66
N ILE A 368 -23.63 -12.60 11.76
CA ILE A 368 -23.30 -11.93 13.02
C ILE A 368 -24.57 -11.47 13.73
N TYR A 369 -25.49 -10.88 12.98
CA TYR A 369 -26.72 -10.34 13.53
C TYR A 369 -27.87 -11.33 13.58
N ARG A 370 -27.71 -12.50 12.94
CA ARG A 370 -28.75 -13.53 12.80
C ARG A 370 -30.04 -12.95 12.20
N VAL A 371 -29.87 -12.20 11.11
CA VAL A 371 -30.96 -11.55 10.38
C VAL A 371 -30.99 -11.97 8.91
N ASP A 372 -32.13 -11.76 8.31
CA ASP A 372 -32.40 -11.90 6.88
C ASP A 372 -31.72 -10.80 6.04
N ARG A 373 -31.71 -11.01 4.72
CA ARG A 373 -30.92 -10.22 3.77
C ARG A 373 -31.33 -8.75 3.73
N GLU A 374 -32.62 -8.46 3.83
CA GLU A 374 -33.14 -7.09 3.81
C GLU A 374 -32.68 -6.31 5.04
N VAL A 375 -32.82 -6.88 6.23
CA VAL A 375 -32.37 -6.27 7.49
C VAL A 375 -30.84 -6.16 7.54
N ALA A 376 -30.10 -7.12 6.97
CA ALA A 376 -28.65 -7.01 6.86
C ALA A 376 -28.22 -5.86 5.91
N ALA A 377 -28.92 -5.68 4.79
CA ALA A 377 -28.69 -4.57 3.87
C ALA A 377 -29.01 -3.23 4.52
N GLU A 378 -30.11 -3.15 5.28
CA GLU A 378 -30.48 -1.98 6.07
C GLU A 378 -29.39 -1.62 7.09
N ARG A 379 -28.88 -2.61 7.86
CA ARG A 379 -27.79 -2.41 8.82
C ARG A 379 -26.50 -1.94 8.16
N LEU A 380 -26.14 -2.52 7.00
CA LEU A 380 -25.01 -2.03 6.21
C LEU A 380 -25.21 -0.59 5.74
N GLY A 381 -26.43 -0.28 5.29
CA GLY A 381 -26.85 1.08 4.96
C GLY A 381 -26.62 2.02 6.12
N ILE A 382 -27.11 1.67 7.32
CA ILE A 382 -26.95 2.46 8.54
C ILE A 382 -25.46 2.62 8.91
N LEU A 383 -24.68 1.54 8.95
CA LEU A 383 -23.24 1.59 9.24
C LEU A 383 -22.49 2.47 8.22
N SER A 384 -22.77 2.31 6.93
CA SER A 384 -22.18 3.13 5.87
C SER A 384 -22.63 4.59 5.94
N LEU A 385 -23.87 4.84 6.32
CA LEU A 385 -24.47 6.15 6.49
C LEU A 385 -23.81 6.92 7.64
N TYR A 386 -23.49 6.22 8.72
CA TYR A 386 -22.69 6.71 9.83
C TYR A 386 -21.18 6.75 9.50
N GLY A 387 -20.79 6.17 8.36
CA GLY A 387 -19.44 6.11 7.83
C GLY A 387 -18.57 5.02 8.45
N LEU A 388 -19.09 4.20 9.37
CA LEU A 388 -18.35 3.16 10.11
C LEU A 388 -17.65 2.17 9.20
N ILE A 389 -18.19 2.01 8.01
CA ILE A 389 -17.71 1.07 7.02
C ILE A 389 -17.55 1.79 5.69
N GLN A 390 -16.55 1.37 4.93
CA GLN A 390 -16.30 1.84 3.56
C GLN A 390 -16.52 0.68 2.59
N GLN A 391 -17.22 0.93 1.49
CA GLN A 391 -17.34 -0.05 0.42
C GLN A 391 -16.02 -0.12 -0.35
N THR A 392 -15.42 -1.30 -0.44
CA THR A 392 -14.08 -1.49 -1.02
C THR A 392 -14.12 -2.03 -2.45
N GLN A 393 -14.96 -3.03 -2.72
CA GLN A 393 -15.07 -3.72 -4.03
C GLN A 393 -16.45 -4.38 -4.16
N GLU A 394 -16.83 -4.79 -5.37
CA GLU A 394 -17.89 -5.79 -5.58
C GLU A 394 -17.26 -7.19 -5.54
N ASP A 395 -17.93 -8.15 -4.89
CA ASP A 395 -17.51 -9.54 -4.89
C ASP A 395 -17.82 -10.22 -6.23
N GLU A 396 -17.28 -11.43 -6.44
CA GLU A 396 -17.44 -12.21 -7.68
C GLU A 396 -18.91 -12.56 -8.01
N LEU A 397 -19.83 -12.35 -7.06
CA LEU A 397 -21.26 -12.59 -7.18
C LEU A 397 -22.07 -11.28 -7.34
N GLY A 398 -21.39 -10.13 -7.51
CA GLY A 398 -22.01 -8.81 -7.67
C GLY A 398 -22.49 -8.16 -6.37
N GLY A 399 -22.05 -8.66 -5.21
CA GLY A 399 -22.35 -8.12 -3.90
C GLY A 399 -21.31 -7.10 -3.40
N SER A 400 -21.74 -5.99 -2.82
CA SER A 400 -20.83 -5.00 -2.22
C SER A 400 -20.05 -5.60 -1.03
N ARG A 401 -18.71 -5.47 -1.06
CA ARG A 401 -17.84 -5.69 0.09
C ARG A 401 -17.58 -4.39 0.84
N TYR A 402 -17.59 -4.50 2.15
CA TYR A 402 -17.37 -3.43 3.10
C TYR A 402 -16.14 -3.72 3.95
N ARG A 403 -15.56 -2.68 4.53
CA ARG A 403 -14.46 -2.75 5.49
C ARG A 403 -14.73 -1.77 6.61
N TRP A 404 -14.46 -2.18 7.85
CA TRP A 404 -14.46 -1.26 8.99
C TRP A 404 -13.42 -0.16 8.79
N ASP A 405 -13.80 1.08 9.10
CA ASP A 405 -12.82 2.14 9.27
C ASP A 405 -11.88 1.74 10.42
N THR A 406 -10.57 1.84 10.22
CA THR A 406 -9.55 1.28 11.11
C THR A 406 -9.26 2.16 12.34
N LEU A 407 -10.05 3.22 12.55
CA LEU A 407 -9.82 4.27 13.54
C LEU A 407 -10.86 4.26 14.65
#